data_AF-A0A8T5HCE2-F1
#
_entry.id   AF-A0A8T5HCE2-F1
#
_cell.length_a   1.000
_cell.length_b   1.000
_cell.length_c   1.000
_cell.angle_alpha   90.00
_cell.angle_beta   90.00
_cell.angle_gamma   90.00
#
_symmetry.space_group_name_H-M   'P 1'
#
loop_
_entity.id
_entity.type
_entity.pdbx_description
1 polymer ?
#
loop_
_entity_poly.entity_id
_entity_poly.type
_entity_poly.pdbx_seq_one_letter_code
_entity_poly.pdbx_strand_id
1 'polypeptide(L)'
;MIKKRGIYIIILLILFILLANNSISPDFTDKGSGIVVEDPETPAQVETAAQAGTPGVTTQVDADIETPHGTEAHLPKDTDMESDGNTLTLSSDGEITDDGNSFSNTKNLMISELGYSAESAESIQTDIVTATGVEGYTEMKGTGYVKATHADAIQIGTTTLTNVDNLEIGSKIEFDHADYVKTDEFEAFNISEFSQDATNLEMKSVETLTTECLELTGLEDSKVIVDDDKLFTKTQSVNLNDCVNQNTMFQGFDESSAIIVTKEKPSHYSISKGILTLQLEEIDEILTTKSTSAATVNEYGFSMLELNPLSSYLYKNKVNKMLDFKIETNNEEFLFFTRKNGDTPPDISFCDQCGFIDFIEKKIELKGIITFSKRIGTSLETFFQGFKSTHAEFLMNENKFSLVKINGDAFTKPATWLEIHERDGHRIVNLLDEPSDSIISLYSSEDNPDLVYENNNKRFVMEKGKGRVEIYHPDNEVFP
;
A
#
# COMPACT_ATOMS: atom_id res chain seq x y z
N MET A 1 25.89 -13.15 2.48
CA MET A 1 25.21 -14.10 3.40
C MET A 1 23.67 -14.01 3.26
N ILE A 2 23.12 -13.83 2.05
CA ILE A 2 21.70 -13.48 1.80
C ILE A 2 21.10 -14.37 0.69
N LYS A 3 21.27 -15.69 0.76
CA LYS A 3 20.62 -16.65 -0.17
C LYS A 3 19.87 -17.79 0.51
N LYS A 4 19.79 -17.80 1.85
CA LYS A 4 19.20 -18.93 2.61
C LYS A 4 17.77 -18.70 3.11
N ARG A 5 17.18 -17.51 2.97
CA ARG A 5 15.84 -17.23 3.52
C ARG A 5 14.66 -17.62 2.60
N GLY A 6 14.86 -17.75 1.28
CA GLY A 6 13.78 -18.12 0.35
C GLY A 6 13.39 -19.61 0.33
N ILE A 7 14.24 -20.50 0.83
CA ILE A 7 14.01 -21.96 0.77
C ILE A 7 13.09 -22.46 1.91
N TYR A 8 13.05 -21.75 3.03
CA TYR A 8 12.24 -22.17 4.20
C TYR A 8 10.73 -21.96 3.99
N ILE A 9 10.33 -20.96 3.20
CA ILE A 9 8.91 -20.66 2.95
C ILE A 9 8.27 -21.72 2.04
N ILE A 10 9.01 -22.26 1.07
CA ILE A 10 8.51 -23.29 0.15
C ILE A 10 8.39 -24.67 0.82
N ILE A 11 9.28 -24.98 1.78
CA ILE A 11 9.22 -26.25 2.52
C ILE A 11 8.04 -26.27 3.51
N LEU A 12 7.66 -25.12 4.07
CA LEU A 12 6.53 -25.01 5.00
C LEU A 12 5.17 -25.20 4.30
N LEU A 13 5.04 -24.74 3.05
CA LEU A 13 3.81 -24.88 2.26
C LEU A 13 3.55 -26.32 1.80
N ILE A 14 4.60 -27.11 1.55
CA ILE A 14 4.49 -28.51 1.13
C ILE A 14 4.17 -29.44 2.32
N LEU A 15 4.62 -29.11 3.54
CA LEU A 15 4.34 -29.92 4.73
C LEU A 15 2.87 -29.83 5.17
N PHE A 16 2.20 -28.71 4.89
CA PHE A 16 0.80 -28.49 5.27
C PHE A 16 -0.17 -29.32 4.42
N ILE A 17 0.15 -29.54 3.14
CA ILE A 17 -0.67 -30.34 2.20
C ILE A 17 -0.64 -31.85 2.56
N LEU A 18 0.41 -32.31 3.25
CA LEU A 18 0.59 -33.73 3.58
C LEU A 18 -0.04 -34.17 4.91
N LEU A 19 -0.54 -33.23 5.73
CA LEU A 19 -1.13 -33.53 7.04
C LEU A 19 -2.67 -33.64 7.02
N ALA A 20 -3.32 -33.40 5.87
CA ALA A 20 -4.78 -33.37 5.74
C ALA A 20 -5.43 -34.73 5.40
N ASN A 21 -4.69 -35.84 5.36
CA ASN A 21 -5.24 -37.17 5.04
C ASN A 21 -4.81 -38.21 6.08
N ASN A 22 -5.68 -38.54 7.04
CA ASN A 22 -5.98 -39.90 7.55
C ASN A 22 -6.61 -39.90 8.95
N SER A 23 -7.80 -40.51 9.08
CA SER A 23 -8.26 -41.42 10.18
C SER A 23 -9.80 -41.51 10.15
N ILE A 24 -10.47 -42.61 9.76
CA ILE A 24 -10.67 -43.95 10.35
C ILE A 24 -11.25 -43.95 11.79
N SER A 25 -12.50 -44.46 11.86
CA SER A 25 -13.40 -44.74 13.01
C SER A 25 -12.92 -45.86 13.96
N PRO A 26 -13.48 -45.96 15.18
CA PRO A 26 -14.26 -47.17 15.50
C PRO A 26 -15.54 -46.99 16.36
N ASP A 27 -16.47 -47.95 16.15
CA ASP A 27 -17.70 -48.31 16.87
C ASP A 27 -17.62 -48.38 18.41
N PHE A 28 -18.76 -48.18 19.11
CA PHE A 28 -19.27 -49.10 20.16
C PHE A 28 -20.75 -48.85 20.54
N THR A 29 -21.48 -49.95 20.76
CA THR A 29 -22.90 -50.13 21.19
C THR A 29 -23.16 -49.93 22.69
N ASP A 30 -24.37 -49.52 23.13
CA ASP A 30 -25.43 -50.34 23.78
C ASP A 30 -26.60 -49.49 24.36
N LYS A 31 -27.72 -50.17 24.63
CA LYS A 31 -29.13 -49.76 24.80
C LYS A 31 -29.51 -49.06 26.12
N GLY A 32 -30.62 -48.29 26.06
CA GLY A 32 -31.47 -47.97 27.21
C GLY A 32 -32.83 -47.41 26.77
N SER A 33 -33.92 -47.91 27.34
CA SER A 33 -35.33 -47.74 26.93
C SER A 33 -36.06 -46.56 27.59
N GLY A 34 -37.01 -45.90 26.89
CA GLY A 34 -37.97 -44.98 27.53
C GLY A 34 -39.14 -44.47 26.66
N ILE A 35 -40.32 -45.05 26.89
CA ILE A 35 -41.71 -44.50 26.88
C ILE A 35 -42.18 -43.61 25.70
N VAL A 36 -43.15 -44.16 24.94
CA VAL A 36 -43.92 -43.56 23.84
C VAL A 36 -45.13 -42.76 24.37
N VAL A 37 -45.40 -41.58 23.78
CA VAL A 37 -46.68 -40.85 23.87
C VAL A 37 -47.18 -40.60 22.46
N GLU A 38 -48.37 -41.13 22.14
CA GLU A 38 -49.02 -41.03 20.81
C GLU A 38 -49.85 -39.73 20.64
N ASP A 39 -49.88 -39.24 19.38
CA ASP A 39 -50.93 -38.44 18.69
C ASP A 39 -50.76 -36.89 18.60
N PRO A 40 -51.29 -36.18 17.55
CA PRO A 40 -50.47 -35.61 16.47
C PRO A 40 -50.81 -34.14 16.11
N GLU A 41 -49.85 -33.21 16.16
CA GLU A 41 -49.91 -31.93 15.40
C GLU A 41 -48.47 -31.46 15.04
N THR A 42 -48.08 -31.61 13.77
CA THR A 42 -46.67 -31.87 13.37
C THR A 42 -45.74 -30.66 13.13
N PRO A 43 -46.17 -29.44 12.74
CA PRO A 43 -45.21 -28.33 12.57
C PRO A 43 -44.89 -27.56 13.86
N ALA A 44 -45.85 -27.42 14.78
CA ALA A 44 -45.68 -26.62 15.99
C ALA A 44 -44.81 -27.30 17.06
N GLN A 45 -44.66 -28.62 17.01
CA GLN A 45 -43.95 -29.39 18.03
C GLN A 45 -42.43 -29.40 17.83
N VAL A 46 -41.93 -29.29 16.60
CA VAL A 46 -40.48 -29.21 16.32
C VAL A 46 -39.92 -27.87 16.80
N GLU A 47 -40.66 -26.78 16.56
CA GLU A 47 -40.33 -25.44 17.07
C GLU A 47 -40.42 -25.40 18.61
N THR A 48 -41.41 -26.08 19.20
CA THR A 48 -41.57 -26.14 20.67
C THR A 48 -40.50 -27.03 21.34
N ALA A 49 -40.05 -28.12 20.72
CA ALA A 49 -39.00 -28.98 21.27
C ALA A 49 -37.60 -28.34 21.14
N ALA A 50 -37.37 -27.54 20.09
CA ALA A 50 -36.13 -26.77 19.92
C ALA A 50 -36.10 -25.50 20.80
N GLN A 51 -37.24 -24.84 21.03
CA GLN A 51 -37.32 -23.60 21.85
C GLN A 51 -37.52 -23.87 23.35
N ALA A 52 -38.12 -25.00 23.75
CA ALA A 52 -38.27 -25.35 25.16
C ALA A 52 -37.10 -26.23 25.60
N GLY A 53 -36.02 -25.61 26.10
CA GLY A 53 -34.92 -26.28 26.79
C GLY A 53 -35.35 -27.02 28.06
N THR A 54 -36.14 -28.08 27.91
CA THR A 54 -36.55 -29.00 28.98
C THR A 54 -35.78 -30.30 28.77
N PRO A 55 -34.69 -30.54 29.52
CA PRO A 55 -33.90 -31.76 29.38
C PRO A 55 -34.76 -33.01 29.59
N GLY A 56 -34.66 -33.99 28.69
CA GLY A 56 -35.26 -35.32 28.83
C GLY A 56 -36.69 -35.48 28.28
N VAL A 57 -37.11 -34.66 27.32
CA VAL A 57 -38.36 -34.86 26.57
C VAL A 57 -38.04 -35.57 25.25
N THR A 58 -38.47 -36.83 25.12
CA THR A 58 -38.44 -37.59 23.87
C THR A 58 -39.71 -37.30 23.07
N THR A 59 -39.55 -36.86 21.83
CA THR A 59 -40.69 -36.62 20.91
C THR A 59 -40.53 -37.49 19.68
N GLN A 60 -41.59 -38.20 19.29
CA GLN A 60 -41.63 -38.91 18.01
C GLN A 60 -42.07 -37.94 16.93
N VAL A 61 -41.27 -37.83 15.87
CA VAL A 61 -41.50 -36.85 14.81
C VAL A 61 -41.62 -37.57 13.47
N ASP A 62 -42.74 -37.32 12.78
CA ASP A 62 -42.99 -37.72 11.39
C ASP A 62 -42.83 -36.47 10.50
N ALA A 63 -41.61 -35.91 10.38
CA ALA A 63 -41.35 -34.71 9.58
C ALA A 63 -39.91 -34.64 9.06
N ASP A 64 -39.74 -33.91 7.95
CA ASP A 64 -38.43 -33.49 7.43
C ASP A 64 -37.87 -32.36 8.32
N ILE A 65 -36.58 -32.44 8.68
CA ILE A 65 -35.89 -31.42 9.48
C ILE A 65 -34.88 -30.71 8.59
N GLU A 66 -34.92 -29.37 8.55
CA GLU A 66 -33.90 -28.60 7.88
C GLU A 66 -32.59 -28.64 8.69
N THR A 67 -31.52 -29.14 8.07
CA THR A 67 -30.22 -29.34 8.72
C THR A 67 -29.43 -28.02 8.74
N PRO A 68 -28.36 -27.94 9.56
CA PRO A 68 -27.46 -26.78 9.59
C PRO A 68 -26.80 -26.44 8.24
N HIS A 69 -26.88 -27.33 7.24
CA HIS A 69 -26.32 -27.16 5.90
C HIS A 69 -27.35 -26.75 4.84
N GLY A 70 -28.62 -26.49 5.24
CA GLY A 70 -29.69 -26.06 4.33
C GLY A 70 -30.27 -27.19 3.47
N THR A 71 -30.06 -28.44 3.88
CA THR A 71 -30.65 -29.64 3.26
C THR A 71 -31.75 -30.20 4.15
N GLU A 72 -32.81 -30.74 3.55
CA GLU A 72 -33.86 -31.45 4.28
C GLU A 72 -33.32 -32.84 4.69
N ALA A 73 -33.17 -33.08 5.99
CA ALA A 73 -32.98 -34.42 6.52
C ALA A 73 -34.32 -35.16 6.51
N HIS A 74 -34.43 -36.18 5.66
CA HIS A 74 -35.56 -37.09 5.66
C HIS A 74 -35.45 -38.06 6.84
N LEU A 75 -36.38 -37.94 7.78
CA LEU A 75 -36.46 -38.85 8.92
C LEU A 75 -37.45 -39.99 8.64
N PRO A 76 -37.07 -41.26 8.90
CA PRO A 76 -38.01 -42.36 8.89
C PRO A 76 -39.13 -42.13 9.90
N LYS A 77 -40.28 -42.72 9.59
CA LYS A 77 -41.39 -42.83 10.53
C LYS A 77 -40.92 -43.42 11.87
N ASP A 78 -41.42 -42.89 12.98
CA ASP A 78 -41.10 -43.33 14.34
C ASP A 78 -39.64 -43.04 14.78
N THR A 79 -39.02 -41.97 14.26
CA THR A 79 -37.72 -41.50 14.76
C THR A 79 -37.88 -40.81 16.11
N ASP A 80 -37.19 -41.32 17.13
CA ASP A 80 -37.13 -40.72 18.46
C ASP A 80 -36.13 -39.55 18.45
N MET A 81 -36.57 -38.38 18.91
CA MET A 81 -35.75 -37.19 19.04
C MET A 81 -35.66 -36.77 20.51
N GLU A 82 -34.43 -36.65 21.02
CA GLU A 82 -34.14 -36.14 22.37
C GLU A 82 -33.21 -34.93 22.27
N SER A 83 -33.61 -33.79 22.84
CA SER A 83 -32.78 -32.59 22.93
C SER A 83 -32.33 -32.36 24.36
N ASP A 84 -31.04 -32.06 24.55
CA ASP A 84 -30.50 -31.59 25.84
C ASP A 84 -30.28 -30.07 25.88
N GLY A 85 -30.70 -29.36 24.82
CA GLY A 85 -30.55 -27.92 24.63
C GLY A 85 -29.32 -27.50 23.79
N ASN A 86 -28.33 -28.38 23.64
CA ASN A 86 -27.13 -28.16 22.82
C ASN A 86 -26.90 -29.26 21.78
N THR A 87 -27.45 -30.44 22.01
CA THR A 87 -27.31 -31.64 21.19
C THR A 87 -28.70 -32.19 20.88
N LEU A 88 -28.95 -32.51 19.61
CA LEU A 88 -30.11 -33.30 19.20
C LEU A 88 -29.67 -34.75 19.03
N THR A 89 -30.25 -35.67 19.79
CA THR A 89 -30.00 -37.10 19.63
C THR A 89 -31.17 -37.71 18.85
N LEU A 90 -30.90 -38.22 17.65
CA LEU A 90 -31.85 -38.95 16.83
C LEU A 90 -31.63 -40.45 16.97
N SER A 91 -32.71 -41.20 17.20
CA SER A 91 -32.68 -42.66 17.21
C SER A 91 -33.77 -43.21 16.30
N SER A 92 -33.39 -44.01 15.30
CA SER A 92 -34.32 -44.61 14.35
C SER A 92 -33.89 -46.01 13.98
N ASP A 93 -34.85 -46.93 13.90
CA ASP A 93 -34.64 -48.25 13.31
C ASP A 93 -34.63 -48.20 11.76
N GLY A 94 -34.92 -47.02 11.16
CA GLY A 94 -34.88 -46.76 9.72
C GLY A 94 -33.56 -46.17 9.21
N GLU A 95 -33.58 -45.69 7.97
CA GLU A 95 -32.46 -45.01 7.31
C GLU A 95 -32.64 -43.49 7.38
N ILE A 96 -31.78 -42.80 8.14
CA ILE A 96 -31.74 -41.33 8.19
C ILE A 96 -30.80 -40.85 7.09
N THR A 97 -31.27 -39.96 6.22
CA THR A 97 -30.42 -39.32 5.21
C THR A 97 -30.16 -37.86 5.55
N ASP A 98 -28.89 -37.48 5.64
CA ASP A 98 -28.40 -36.13 5.93
C ASP A 98 -27.23 -35.80 4.99
N ASP A 99 -27.32 -34.69 4.26
CA ASP A 99 -26.27 -34.20 3.36
C ASP A 99 -25.71 -35.24 2.37
N GLY A 100 -26.61 -36.08 1.83
CA GLY A 100 -26.24 -37.14 0.88
C GLY A 100 -25.55 -38.36 1.52
N ASN A 101 -25.37 -38.36 2.84
CA ASN A 101 -24.99 -39.53 3.62
C ASN A 101 -26.25 -40.25 4.11
N SER A 102 -26.16 -41.57 4.18
CA SER A 102 -27.24 -42.44 4.65
C SER A 102 -26.75 -43.21 5.87
N PHE A 103 -27.52 -43.15 6.94
CA PHE A 103 -27.26 -43.81 8.21
C PHE A 103 -28.40 -44.80 8.48
N SER A 104 -28.10 -46.10 8.49
CA SER A 104 -29.10 -47.14 8.75
C SER A 104 -28.95 -47.72 10.16
N ASN A 105 -30.08 -48.01 10.81
CA ASN A 105 -30.13 -48.51 12.20
C ASN A 105 -29.42 -47.58 13.20
N THR A 106 -29.65 -46.29 13.06
CA THR A 106 -28.95 -45.27 13.84
C THR A 106 -29.49 -45.26 15.26
N LYS A 107 -28.69 -45.78 16.19
CA LYS A 107 -28.92 -45.62 17.63
C LYS A 107 -28.01 -44.51 18.12
N ASN A 108 -28.60 -43.37 18.48
CA ASN A 108 -27.93 -42.18 18.99
C ASN A 108 -27.08 -41.43 17.96
N LEU A 109 -27.67 -41.01 16.84
CA LEU A 109 -27.06 -39.97 16.01
C LEU A 109 -27.11 -38.65 16.78
N MET A 110 -25.97 -38.22 17.31
CA MET A 110 -25.85 -36.94 17.98
C MET A 110 -25.53 -35.85 16.96
N ILE A 111 -26.47 -34.95 16.74
CA ILE A 111 -26.27 -33.67 16.05
C ILE A 111 -25.89 -32.66 17.13
N SER A 112 -24.58 -32.44 17.29
CA SER A 112 -24.02 -31.54 18.31
C SER A 112 -23.97 -30.07 17.88
N GLU A 113 -24.48 -29.75 16.68
CA GLU A 113 -24.41 -28.42 16.08
C GLU A 113 -25.83 -27.90 15.82
N LEU A 114 -26.60 -27.74 16.90
CA LEU A 114 -27.89 -27.07 16.81
C LEU A 114 -27.68 -25.60 16.42
N GLY A 115 -28.00 -25.30 15.16
CA GLY A 115 -28.04 -23.94 14.64
C GLY A 115 -29.26 -23.18 15.16
N TYR A 116 -29.12 -21.87 15.33
CA TYR A 116 -30.25 -20.96 15.50
C TYR A 116 -30.41 -20.17 14.20
N SER A 117 -31.58 -20.23 13.58
CA SER A 117 -31.93 -19.42 12.41
C SER A 117 -33.13 -18.53 12.71
N ALA A 118 -33.06 -17.27 12.30
CA ALA A 118 -34.17 -16.33 12.41
C ALA A 118 -34.28 -15.48 11.15
N GLU A 119 -35.49 -15.35 10.61
CA GLU A 119 -35.75 -14.47 9.47
C GLU A 119 -35.48 -12.99 9.83
N SER A 120 -35.85 -12.58 11.05
CA SER A 120 -35.53 -11.25 11.59
C SER A 120 -35.51 -11.23 13.11
N ALA A 121 -34.72 -10.32 13.69
CA ALA A 121 -34.66 -10.07 15.13
C ALA A 121 -34.30 -8.61 15.43
N GLU A 122 -34.97 -8.01 16.42
CA GLU A 122 -34.62 -6.65 16.90
C GLU A 122 -33.21 -6.62 17.51
N SER A 123 -32.84 -7.68 18.24
CA SER A 123 -31.52 -7.81 18.86
C SER A 123 -31.11 -9.28 18.98
N ILE A 124 -29.83 -9.55 18.77
CA ILE A 124 -29.19 -10.84 19.01
C ILE A 124 -27.97 -10.62 19.91
N GLN A 125 -27.81 -11.47 20.91
CA GLN A 125 -26.66 -11.45 21.80
C GLN A 125 -26.16 -12.87 22.02
N THR A 126 -24.93 -13.12 21.58
CA THR A 126 -24.21 -14.39 21.76
C THR A 126 -22.92 -14.14 22.53
N ASP A 127 -22.14 -15.20 22.78
CA ASP A 127 -20.83 -15.07 23.42
C ASP A 127 -19.80 -14.33 22.54
N ILE A 128 -20.08 -14.18 21.24
CA ILE A 128 -19.14 -13.64 20.23
C ILE A 128 -19.65 -12.32 19.66
N VAL A 129 -20.95 -12.22 19.42
CA VAL A 129 -21.54 -11.08 18.71
C VAL A 129 -22.71 -10.48 19.46
N THR A 130 -22.79 -9.15 19.47
CA THR A 130 -24.01 -8.43 19.80
C THR A 130 -24.46 -7.70 18.54
N ALA A 131 -25.69 -7.91 18.08
CA ALA A 131 -26.22 -7.31 16.87
C ALA A 131 -27.65 -6.77 17.07
N THR A 132 -28.02 -5.75 16.32
CA THR A 132 -29.38 -5.17 16.31
C THR A 132 -29.89 -5.00 14.89
N GLY A 133 -31.22 -5.03 14.71
CA GLY A 133 -31.86 -4.87 13.41
C GLY A 133 -31.41 -5.93 12.41
N VAL A 134 -31.40 -7.20 12.85
CA VAL A 134 -30.82 -8.30 12.09
C VAL A 134 -31.87 -8.95 11.19
N GLU A 135 -31.48 -9.24 9.96
CA GLU A 135 -32.28 -10.02 8.99
C GLU A 135 -31.48 -11.24 8.50
N GLY A 136 -32.17 -12.36 8.26
CA GLY A 136 -31.59 -13.59 7.70
C GLY A 136 -30.44 -14.15 8.55
N TYR A 137 -30.64 -14.23 9.86
CA TYR A 137 -29.61 -14.65 10.81
C TYR A 137 -29.47 -16.17 10.89
N THR A 138 -28.23 -16.65 10.98
CA THR A 138 -27.90 -18.04 11.31
C THR A 138 -26.69 -18.06 12.23
N GLU A 139 -26.75 -18.81 13.34
CA GLU A 139 -25.62 -19.08 14.23
C GLU A 139 -25.46 -20.58 14.42
N MET A 140 -24.23 -21.09 14.41
CA MET A 140 -23.96 -22.46 14.85
C MET A 140 -23.32 -22.44 16.24
N LYS A 141 -24.09 -22.84 17.25
CA LYS A 141 -23.64 -22.85 18.65
C LYS A 141 -22.30 -23.57 18.81
N GLY A 142 -21.39 -22.98 19.59
CA GLY A 142 -20.11 -23.59 19.93
C GLY A 142 -19.05 -23.59 18.81
N THR A 143 -19.40 -23.21 17.58
CA THR A 143 -18.44 -23.11 16.46
C THR A 143 -17.90 -21.69 16.28
N GLY A 144 -18.65 -20.70 16.77
CA GLY A 144 -18.41 -19.29 16.51
C GLY A 144 -18.79 -18.82 15.11
N TYR A 145 -19.49 -19.66 14.36
CA TYR A 145 -20.05 -19.30 13.07
C TYR A 145 -21.32 -18.46 13.22
N VAL A 146 -21.37 -17.32 12.55
CA VAL A 146 -22.52 -16.44 12.45
C VAL A 146 -22.68 -15.97 11.01
N LYS A 147 -23.90 -15.90 10.51
CA LYS A 147 -24.25 -15.32 9.22
C LYS A 147 -25.45 -14.40 9.39
N ALA A 148 -25.48 -13.28 8.68
CA ALA A 148 -26.65 -12.41 8.59
C ALA A 148 -26.74 -11.81 7.18
N THR A 149 -27.94 -11.71 6.61
CA THR A 149 -28.10 -11.00 5.33
C THR A 149 -28.04 -9.49 5.54
N HIS A 150 -28.48 -9.01 6.71
CA HIS A 150 -28.36 -7.60 7.09
C HIS A 150 -28.26 -7.44 8.62
N ALA A 151 -27.58 -6.38 9.08
CA ALA A 151 -27.67 -5.90 10.46
C ALA A 151 -27.39 -4.39 10.57
N ASP A 152 -28.26 -3.66 11.27
CA ASP A 152 -28.11 -2.21 11.52
C ASP A 152 -26.82 -1.90 12.31
N ALA A 153 -26.51 -2.71 13.31
CA ALA A 153 -25.29 -2.57 14.10
C ALA A 153 -24.80 -3.91 14.63
N ILE A 154 -23.49 -4.12 14.62
CA ILE A 154 -22.82 -5.32 15.09
C ILE A 154 -21.61 -4.93 15.95
N GLN A 155 -21.43 -5.62 17.07
CA GLN A 155 -20.24 -5.55 17.92
C GLN A 155 -19.62 -6.96 18.05
N ILE A 156 -18.34 -7.09 17.72
CA ILE A 156 -17.56 -8.33 17.85
C ILE A 156 -16.27 -7.99 18.59
N GLY A 157 -16.18 -8.32 19.88
CA GLY A 157 -15.05 -7.88 20.71
C GLY A 157 -14.94 -6.35 20.74
N THR A 158 -13.83 -5.79 20.24
CA THR A 158 -13.61 -4.33 20.08
C THR A 158 -14.08 -3.79 18.73
N THR A 159 -14.40 -4.67 17.78
CA THR A 159 -14.85 -4.27 16.44
C THR A 159 -16.32 -3.86 16.44
N THR A 160 -16.61 -2.68 15.91
CA THR A 160 -17.97 -2.16 15.68
C THR A 160 -18.23 -2.05 14.18
N LEU A 161 -19.38 -2.52 13.72
CA LEU A 161 -19.84 -2.41 12.33
C LEU A 161 -21.26 -1.81 12.32
N THR A 162 -21.60 -1.00 11.30
CA THR A 162 -22.93 -0.39 11.13
C THR A 162 -23.44 -0.60 9.71
N ASN A 163 -24.75 -0.88 9.58
CA ASN A 163 -25.46 -1.14 8.32
C ASN A 163 -24.71 -2.13 7.44
N VAL A 164 -24.56 -3.36 7.95
CA VAL A 164 -23.75 -4.41 7.32
C VAL A 164 -24.64 -5.33 6.50
N ASP A 165 -24.21 -5.63 5.27
CA ASP A 165 -24.88 -6.59 4.39
C ASP A 165 -24.04 -7.86 4.20
N ASN A 166 -24.72 -9.01 4.17
CA ASN A 166 -24.14 -10.33 3.94
C ASN A 166 -22.93 -10.65 4.85
N LEU A 167 -23.09 -10.41 6.15
CA LEU A 167 -22.10 -10.77 7.15
C LEU A 167 -21.90 -12.28 7.23
N GLU A 168 -20.65 -12.71 7.27
CA GLU A 168 -20.23 -14.05 7.67
C GLU A 168 -19.06 -13.95 8.67
N ILE A 169 -19.23 -14.56 9.84
CA ILE A 169 -18.22 -14.70 10.88
C ILE A 169 -17.93 -16.19 11.02
N GLY A 170 -16.67 -16.58 10.95
CA GLY A 170 -16.22 -17.93 11.24
C GLY A 170 -14.75 -17.91 11.64
N SER A 171 -13.88 -18.46 10.80
CA SER A 171 -12.42 -18.30 10.97
C SER A 171 -11.91 -16.91 10.58
N LYS A 172 -12.75 -16.13 9.89
CA LYS A 172 -12.54 -14.75 9.42
C LYS A 172 -13.86 -14.00 9.51
N ILE A 173 -13.79 -12.67 9.46
CA ILE A 173 -14.96 -11.80 9.33
C ILE A 173 -15.05 -11.35 7.87
N GLU A 174 -16.20 -11.56 7.24
CA GLU A 174 -16.49 -11.15 5.87
C GLU A 174 -17.84 -10.44 5.78
N PHE A 175 -17.95 -9.46 4.90
CA PHE A 175 -19.22 -8.83 4.53
C PHE A 175 -19.13 -8.17 3.16
N ASP A 176 -20.28 -8.02 2.50
CA ASP A 176 -20.37 -7.38 1.19
C ASP A 176 -20.48 -5.86 1.30
N HIS A 177 -21.09 -5.33 2.35
CA HIS A 177 -21.15 -3.88 2.55
C HIS A 177 -21.17 -3.52 4.04
N ALA A 178 -20.60 -2.38 4.39
CA ALA A 178 -20.80 -1.73 5.67
C ALA A 178 -20.67 -0.20 5.52
N ASP A 179 -21.59 0.56 6.10
CA ASP A 179 -21.47 2.03 6.12
C ASP A 179 -20.32 2.47 7.03
N TYR A 180 -20.03 1.69 8.07
CA TYR A 180 -19.03 2.00 9.08
C TYR A 180 -18.38 0.76 9.65
N VAL A 181 -17.06 0.80 9.80
CA VAL A 181 -16.27 -0.21 10.52
C VAL A 181 -15.26 0.48 11.40
N LYS A 182 -15.19 0.05 12.65
CA LYS A 182 -14.16 0.47 13.60
C LYS A 182 -13.54 -0.75 14.25
N THR A 183 -12.22 -0.82 14.21
CA THR A 183 -11.41 -1.78 14.96
C THR A 183 -10.50 -1.03 15.93
N ASP A 184 -9.63 -1.76 16.64
CA ASP A 184 -8.57 -1.13 17.44
C ASP A 184 -7.49 -0.46 16.55
N GLU A 185 -7.38 -0.86 15.28
CA GLU A 185 -6.31 -0.44 14.37
C GLU A 185 -6.74 0.64 13.37
N PHE A 186 -8.01 0.65 12.98
CA PHE A 186 -8.52 1.59 11.97
C PHE A 186 -10.03 1.86 12.11
N GLU A 187 -10.46 2.93 11.45
CA GLU A 187 -11.85 3.33 11.26
C GLU A 187 -12.09 3.56 9.76
N ALA A 188 -13.17 3.04 9.21
CA ALA A 188 -13.45 3.08 7.78
C ALA A 188 -14.94 3.33 7.50
N PHE A 189 -15.23 4.03 6.41
CA PHE A 189 -16.57 4.43 5.99
C PHE A 189 -16.87 3.97 4.57
N ASN A 190 -18.10 3.50 4.35
CA ASN A 190 -18.65 3.03 3.06
C ASN A 190 -17.75 1.98 2.39
N ILE A 191 -17.70 0.79 2.99
CA ILE A 191 -16.91 -0.35 2.53
C ILE A 191 -17.79 -1.28 1.69
N SER A 192 -17.32 -1.69 0.51
CA SER A 192 -18.10 -2.49 -0.47
C SER A 192 -17.69 -3.96 -0.64
N GLU A 193 -16.69 -4.40 0.12
CA GLU A 193 -16.30 -5.80 0.29
C GLU A 193 -15.22 -5.81 1.39
N PHE A 194 -15.32 -6.70 2.36
CA PHE A 194 -14.36 -6.80 3.44
C PHE A 194 -14.05 -8.25 3.75
N SER A 195 -12.76 -8.53 3.96
CA SER A 195 -12.30 -9.80 4.50
C SER A 195 -11.16 -9.53 5.48
N GLN A 196 -11.32 -9.99 6.72
CA GLN A 196 -10.31 -9.90 7.76
C GLN A 196 -9.86 -11.30 8.18
N ASP A 197 -8.59 -11.62 7.93
CA ASP A 197 -7.89 -12.70 8.63
C ASP A 197 -7.09 -12.14 9.82
N ALA A 198 -6.43 -13.00 10.60
CA ALA A 198 -5.72 -12.63 11.83
C ALA A 198 -4.71 -11.46 11.69
N THR A 199 -4.28 -11.10 10.46
CA THR A 199 -3.33 -10.00 10.21
C THR A 199 -3.57 -9.22 8.92
N ASN A 200 -4.47 -9.66 8.05
CA ASN A 200 -4.69 -9.04 6.74
C ASN A 200 -6.12 -8.54 6.62
N LEU A 201 -6.21 -7.26 6.27
CA LEU A 201 -7.42 -6.63 5.79
C LEU A 201 -7.41 -6.63 4.27
N GLU A 202 -8.56 -6.90 3.66
CA GLU A 202 -8.79 -6.63 2.24
C GLU A 202 -10.13 -5.89 2.11
N MET A 203 -10.07 -4.72 1.46
CA MET A 203 -11.23 -3.86 1.21
C MET A 203 -11.20 -3.42 -0.24
N LYS A 204 -12.31 -3.61 -0.97
CA LYS A 204 -12.38 -3.32 -2.42
C LYS A 204 -12.60 -1.85 -2.75
N SER A 205 -13.50 -1.18 -2.04
CA SER A 205 -13.74 0.26 -2.15
C SER A 205 -14.04 0.81 -0.77
N VAL A 206 -13.46 1.95 -0.44
CA VAL A 206 -13.60 2.65 0.84
C VAL A 206 -13.63 4.14 0.57
N GLU A 207 -14.62 4.86 1.09
CA GLU A 207 -14.66 6.32 0.91
C GLU A 207 -13.58 6.99 1.75
N THR A 208 -13.50 6.63 3.03
CA THR A 208 -12.51 7.14 3.98
C THR A 208 -12.01 6.01 4.87
N LEU A 209 -10.68 5.93 5.05
CA LEU A 209 -10.00 5.04 5.98
C LEU A 209 -9.06 5.86 6.86
N THR A 210 -9.22 5.77 8.17
CA THR A 210 -8.36 6.43 9.16
C THR A 210 -7.64 5.38 10.00
N THR A 211 -6.32 5.46 10.11
CA THR A 211 -5.51 4.65 11.04
C THR A 211 -4.51 5.54 11.75
N GLU A 212 -4.62 5.63 13.07
CA GLU A 212 -3.84 6.55 13.90
C GLU A 212 -3.85 7.99 13.38
N CYS A 213 -2.77 8.41 12.71
CA CYS A 213 -2.58 9.75 12.13
C CYS A 213 -2.62 9.78 10.61
N LEU A 214 -2.89 8.66 9.94
CA LEU A 214 -3.09 8.57 8.51
C LEU A 214 -4.60 8.59 8.20
N GLU A 215 -5.00 9.42 7.24
CA GLU A 215 -6.34 9.43 6.65
C GLU A 215 -6.22 9.27 5.14
N LEU A 216 -6.90 8.27 4.59
CA LEU A 216 -6.96 7.99 3.17
C LEU A 216 -8.37 8.24 2.68
N THR A 217 -8.52 8.95 1.57
CA THR A 217 -9.81 9.21 0.92
C THR A 217 -9.78 8.89 -0.56
N GLY A 218 -10.95 8.50 -1.09
CA GLY A 218 -11.14 8.19 -2.51
C GLY A 218 -10.48 6.88 -2.96
N LEU A 219 -10.59 5.83 -2.14
CA LEU A 219 -10.09 4.49 -2.49
C LEU A 219 -11.16 3.73 -3.28
N GLU A 220 -11.00 3.66 -4.60
CA GLU A 220 -11.83 2.85 -5.51
C GLU A 220 -11.01 1.67 -6.05
N ASP A 221 -11.63 0.49 -6.22
CA ASP A 221 -11.01 -0.75 -6.72
C ASP A 221 -9.60 -1.01 -6.14
N SER A 222 -9.49 -0.82 -4.82
CA SER A 222 -8.24 -0.83 -4.10
C SER A 222 -8.07 -2.13 -3.31
N LYS A 223 -6.83 -2.44 -2.93
CA LYS A 223 -6.54 -3.40 -1.85
C LYS A 223 -5.71 -2.66 -0.81
N VAL A 224 -6.24 -2.56 0.40
CA VAL A 224 -5.57 -1.89 1.52
C VAL A 224 -5.25 -2.90 2.60
N ILE A 225 -3.99 -2.92 3.03
CA ILE A 225 -3.51 -3.71 4.16
C ILE A 225 -3.00 -2.72 5.21
N VAL A 226 -3.60 -2.78 6.41
CA VAL A 226 -3.17 -1.99 7.57
C VAL A 226 -2.32 -2.91 8.46
N ASP A 227 -1.12 -2.47 8.81
CA ASP A 227 -0.19 -3.14 9.73
C ASP A 227 0.09 -2.17 10.90
N ASP A 228 0.79 -2.62 11.94
CA ASP A 228 1.12 -1.81 13.12
C ASP A 228 1.92 -0.55 12.74
N ASP A 229 2.93 -0.70 11.86
CA ASP A 229 3.90 0.34 11.55
C ASP A 229 3.65 1.06 10.21
N LYS A 230 2.81 0.48 9.35
CA LYS A 230 2.64 0.93 7.97
C LYS A 230 1.27 0.59 7.40
N LEU A 231 0.94 1.26 6.32
CA LEU A 231 -0.22 1.01 5.50
C LEU A 231 0.25 0.73 4.06
N PHE A 232 -0.23 -0.36 3.47
CA PHE A 232 -0.01 -0.69 2.06
C PHE A 232 -1.32 -0.52 1.30
N THR A 233 -1.27 0.19 0.18
CA THR A 233 -2.40 0.35 -0.72
C THR A 233 -1.98 0.04 -2.16
N LYS A 234 -2.73 -0.86 -2.80
CA LYS A 234 -2.69 -1.07 -4.24
C LYS A 234 -3.91 -0.37 -4.84
N THR A 235 -3.70 0.74 -5.56
CA THR A 235 -4.77 1.57 -6.10
C THR A 235 -4.30 2.39 -7.30
N GLN A 236 -5.25 2.86 -8.13
CA GLN A 236 -4.97 3.84 -9.17
C GLN A 236 -4.91 5.27 -8.65
N SER A 237 -5.63 5.58 -7.56
CA SER A 237 -5.63 6.93 -6.98
C SER A 237 -5.97 6.87 -5.51
N VAL A 238 -5.31 7.70 -4.71
CA VAL A 238 -5.70 7.92 -3.31
C VAL A 238 -5.20 9.29 -2.87
N ASN A 239 -6.02 10.00 -2.10
CA ASN A 239 -5.58 11.16 -1.35
C ASN A 239 -5.24 10.72 0.08
N LEU A 240 -4.10 11.18 0.58
CA LEU A 240 -3.60 10.86 1.91
C LEU A 240 -3.35 12.16 2.67
N ASN A 241 -3.84 12.22 3.89
CA ASN A 241 -3.37 13.15 4.90
C ASN A 241 -2.52 12.36 5.89
N ASP A 242 -1.25 12.70 6.00
CA ASP A 242 -0.29 11.91 6.77
C ASP A 242 -0.07 12.45 8.20
N CYS A 243 0.83 11.78 8.91
CA CYS A 243 1.13 12.09 10.30
C CYS A 243 1.79 13.46 10.51
N VAL A 244 2.29 14.11 9.44
CA VAL A 244 2.78 15.50 9.47
C VAL A 244 1.75 16.49 8.89
N ASN A 245 0.49 16.06 8.79
CA ASN A 245 -0.66 16.79 8.27
C ASN A 245 -0.44 17.31 6.85
N GLN A 246 0.26 16.54 6.04
CA GLN A 246 0.52 16.89 4.65
C GLN A 246 -0.47 16.22 3.72
N ASN A 247 -1.09 17.03 2.86
CA ASN A 247 -1.97 16.52 1.81
C ASN A 247 -1.15 16.01 0.63
N THR A 248 -1.21 14.70 0.45
CA THR A 248 -0.45 13.96 -0.54
C THR A 248 -1.41 13.19 -1.44
N MET A 249 -1.26 13.32 -2.76
CA MET A 249 -2.04 12.56 -3.74
C MET A 249 -1.13 11.54 -4.42
N PHE A 250 -1.53 10.28 -4.41
CA PHE A 250 -0.90 9.23 -5.21
C PHE A 250 -1.76 8.90 -6.42
N GLN A 251 -1.13 8.82 -7.59
CA GLN A 251 -1.75 8.38 -8.84
C GLN A 251 -0.91 7.26 -9.47
N GLY A 252 -1.49 6.07 -9.55
CA GLY A 252 -0.91 4.91 -10.20
C GLY A 252 -0.90 5.02 -11.73
N PHE A 253 0.02 4.30 -12.37
CA PHE A 253 0.11 4.20 -13.83
C PHE A 253 -0.60 2.98 -14.40
N ASP A 254 -0.67 1.90 -13.62
CA ASP A 254 -1.26 0.63 -14.03
C ASP A 254 -1.73 -0.17 -12.79
N GLU A 255 -2.32 -1.34 -13.01
CA GLU A 255 -2.78 -2.23 -11.95
C GLU A 255 -1.67 -2.79 -11.06
N SER A 256 -0.38 -2.55 -11.35
CA SER A 256 0.75 -2.93 -10.49
C SER A 256 1.28 -1.77 -9.63
N SER A 257 0.69 -0.58 -9.79
CA SER A 257 0.95 0.58 -8.92
C SER A 257 0.50 0.31 -7.49
N ALA A 258 1.38 0.64 -6.56
CA ALA A 258 1.16 0.51 -5.13
C ALA A 258 1.95 1.59 -4.38
N ILE A 259 1.47 1.90 -3.19
CA ILE A 259 2.05 2.84 -2.25
C ILE A 259 2.08 2.21 -0.85
N ILE A 260 3.18 2.41 -0.14
CA ILE A 260 3.34 2.09 1.27
C ILE A 260 3.62 3.39 2.00
N VAL A 261 2.96 3.60 3.14
CA VAL A 261 3.16 4.77 4.01
C VAL A 261 3.38 4.31 5.43
N THR A 262 4.44 4.80 6.09
CA THR A 262 4.69 4.52 7.52
C THR A 262 3.87 5.45 8.40
N LYS A 263 3.48 4.97 9.58
CA LYS A 263 2.77 5.77 10.60
C LYS A 263 3.71 6.63 11.47
N GLU A 264 5.03 6.49 11.30
CA GLU A 264 6.04 7.26 12.03
C GLU A 264 6.21 8.70 11.50
N LYS A 265 6.86 9.56 12.30
CA LYS A 265 7.28 10.91 11.90
C LYS A 265 8.82 10.97 11.85
N PRO A 266 9.43 11.37 10.73
CA PRO A 266 8.81 11.78 9.46
C PRO A 266 8.11 10.63 8.73
N SER A 267 7.08 10.95 7.94
CA SER A 267 6.36 9.94 7.15
C SER A 267 7.26 9.43 6.03
N HIS A 268 7.34 8.11 5.85
CA HIS A 268 8.07 7.49 4.76
C HIS A 268 7.09 6.87 3.77
N TYR A 269 7.26 7.23 2.49
CA TYR A 269 6.50 6.74 1.36
C TYR A 269 7.38 5.83 0.52
N SER A 270 6.88 4.66 0.14
CA SER A 270 7.49 3.80 -0.88
C SER A 270 6.46 3.55 -1.98
N ILE A 271 6.80 3.89 -3.22
CA ILE A 271 5.92 3.79 -4.38
C ILE A 271 6.50 2.82 -5.39
N SER A 272 5.69 1.94 -5.98
CA SER A 272 6.15 0.96 -6.97
C SER A 272 6.17 1.50 -8.41
N LYS A 273 5.18 2.32 -8.77
CA LYS A 273 4.99 3.02 -10.04
C LYS A 273 3.91 4.08 -9.85
N GLY A 274 4.09 5.27 -10.40
CA GLY A 274 3.07 6.31 -10.39
C GLY A 274 3.64 7.71 -10.13
N ILE A 275 2.77 8.58 -9.64
CA ILE A 275 3.07 9.97 -9.28
C ILE A 275 2.61 10.20 -7.84
N LEU A 276 3.53 10.61 -6.99
CA LEU A 276 3.25 11.12 -5.65
C LEU A 276 3.36 12.64 -5.68
N THR A 277 2.26 13.33 -5.42
CA THR A 277 2.20 14.80 -5.40
C THR A 277 1.94 15.28 -3.99
N LEU A 278 2.89 16.01 -3.42
CA LEU A 278 2.74 16.73 -2.17
C LEU A 278 2.32 18.17 -2.48
N GLN A 279 1.17 18.59 -1.93
CA GLN A 279 0.63 19.94 -2.16
C GLN A 279 0.85 20.81 -0.92
N LEU A 280 1.68 21.84 -1.06
CA LEU A 280 1.93 22.86 -0.04
C LEU A 280 1.32 24.21 -0.46
N GLU A 281 1.26 25.19 0.43
CA GLU A 281 0.62 26.49 0.13
C GLU A 281 1.23 27.17 -1.10
N GLU A 282 2.57 27.30 -1.15
CA GLU A 282 3.27 28.03 -2.20
C GLU A 282 3.93 27.13 -3.25
N ILE A 283 4.00 25.81 -3.01
CA ILE A 283 4.75 24.87 -3.85
C ILE A 283 4.00 23.56 -4.03
N ASP A 284 4.28 22.89 -5.15
CA ASP A 284 3.97 21.47 -5.30
C ASP A 284 5.28 20.71 -5.50
N GLU A 285 5.42 19.60 -4.79
CA GLU A 285 6.52 18.68 -4.95
C GLU A 285 6.01 17.37 -5.53
N ILE A 286 6.59 16.94 -6.65
CA ILE A 286 6.07 15.81 -7.43
C ILE A 286 7.18 14.80 -7.62
N LEU A 287 6.99 13.60 -7.10
CA LEU A 287 7.82 12.43 -7.37
C LEU A 287 7.11 11.55 -8.41
N THR A 288 7.72 11.34 -9.56
CA THR A 288 7.21 10.46 -10.62
C THR A 288 8.15 9.30 -10.83
N THR A 289 7.64 8.07 -10.93
CA THR A 289 8.47 6.89 -11.12
C THR A 289 7.80 5.81 -11.96
N LYS A 290 8.58 5.17 -12.84
CA LYS A 290 8.17 3.96 -13.60
C LYS A 290 8.66 2.66 -12.97
N SER A 291 9.37 2.76 -11.86
CA SER A 291 9.85 1.68 -10.99
C SER A 291 9.64 2.06 -9.53
N THR A 292 10.30 1.38 -8.60
CA THR A 292 10.22 1.73 -7.18
C THR A 292 10.80 3.11 -6.90
N SER A 293 10.32 3.87 -5.93
CA SER A 293 11.01 5.05 -5.38
C SER A 293 10.55 5.25 -3.96
N ALA A 294 11.31 5.98 -3.16
CA ALA A 294 10.90 6.33 -1.81
C ALA A 294 11.03 7.83 -1.56
N ALA A 295 10.21 8.35 -0.65
CA ALA A 295 10.27 9.72 -0.19
C ALA A 295 10.10 9.76 1.32
N THR A 296 10.88 10.61 1.99
CA THR A 296 10.66 11.00 3.38
C THR A 296 10.03 12.38 3.38
N VAL A 297 8.92 12.55 4.10
CA VAL A 297 8.14 13.78 4.17
C VAL A 297 8.18 14.30 5.61
N ASN A 298 8.52 15.58 5.76
CA ASN A 298 8.39 16.32 7.01
C ASN A 298 7.41 17.50 6.84
N GLU A 299 7.29 18.34 7.85
CA GLU A 299 6.39 19.51 7.85
C GLU A 299 6.70 20.54 6.74
N TYR A 300 7.87 20.46 6.11
CA TYR A 300 8.31 21.32 5.01
C TYR A 300 8.32 20.60 3.65
N GLY A 301 7.83 19.36 3.60
CA GLY A 301 7.70 18.53 2.41
C GLY A 301 8.78 17.46 2.25
N PHE A 302 9.16 17.13 1.02
CA PHE A 302 10.15 16.06 0.79
C PHE A 302 11.51 16.46 1.37
N SER A 303 12.02 15.69 2.33
CA SER A 303 13.34 15.88 2.95
C SER A 303 14.39 14.95 2.36
N MET A 304 13.98 13.75 1.92
CA MET A 304 14.83 12.76 1.26
C MET A 304 14.02 12.03 0.18
N LEU A 305 14.66 11.74 -0.94
CA LEU A 305 14.10 11.06 -2.09
C LEU A 305 15.09 9.98 -2.57
N GLU A 306 14.63 8.74 -2.67
CA GLU A 306 15.33 7.64 -3.30
C GLU A 306 14.76 7.47 -4.71
N LEU A 307 15.49 7.98 -5.69
CA LEU A 307 15.09 7.97 -7.10
C LEU A 307 15.76 6.77 -7.77
N ASN A 308 15.02 5.70 -8.04
CA ASN A 308 15.52 4.60 -8.88
C ASN A 308 15.58 5.03 -10.36
N PRO A 309 16.09 4.18 -11.28
CA PRO A 309 16.10 4.53 -12.70
C PRO A 309 14.71 4.89 -13.24
N LEU A 310 14.65 5.89 -14.12
CA LEU A 310 13.40 6.40 -14.71
C LEU A 310 12.45 7.03 -13.69
N SER A 311 13.01 7.64 -12.65
CA SER A 311 12.30 8.44 -11.67
C SER A 311 12.65 9.92 -11.83
N SER A 312 11.77 10.79 -11.38
CA SER A 312 12.01 12.22 -11.40
C SER A 312 11.36 12.92 -10.21
N TYR A 313 12.04 13.97 -9.75
CA TYR A 313 11.53 14.91 -8.78
C TYR A 313 11.31 16.25 -9.48
N LEU A 314 10.11 16.80 -9.37
CA LEU A 314 9.72 18.07 -9.95
C LEU A 314 9.24 18.99 -8.82
N TYR A 315 9.93 20.11 -8.68
CA TYR A 315 9.55 21.21 -7.81
C TYR A 315 8.83 22.28 -8.63
N LYS A 316 7.60 22.63 -8.24
CA LYS A 316 6.83 23.70 -8.86
C LYS A 316 6.55 24.80 -7.84
N ASN A 317 6.93 26.02 -8.18
CA ASN A 317 6.59 27.18 -7.37
C ASN A 317 5.32 27.85 -7.92
N LYS A 318 4.28 27.94 -7.09
CA LYS A 318 2.97 28.49 -7.47
C LYS A 318 3.01 30.00 -7.69
N VAL A 319 3.97 30.69 -7.07
CA VAL A 319 4.13 32.14 -7.12
C VAL A 319 5.09 32.56 -8.24
N ASN A 320 6.26 31.94 -8.30
CA ASN A 320 7.31 32.23 -9.28
C ASN A 320 7.73 30.99 -10.05
N LYS A 321 7.04 30.74 -11.17
CA LYS A 321 7.29 29.59 -12.04
C LYS A 321 8.73 29.51 -12.59
N MET A 322 9.48 30.62 -12.61
CA MET A 322 10.89 30.60 -13.04
C MET A 322 11.79 29.81 -12.09
N LEU A 323 11.30 29.50 -10.89
CA LEU A 323 11.95 28.64 -9.91
C LEU A 323 11.54 27.17 -10.06
N ASP A 324 10.70 26.82 -11.04
CA ASP A 324 10.39 25.43 -11.32
C ASP A 324 11.63 24.71 -11.84
N PHE A 325 11.90 23.52 -11.29
CA PHE A 325 12.99 22.67 -11.75
C PHE A 325 12.61 21.20 -11.64
N LYS A 326 13.27 20.37 -12.45
CA LYS A 326 13.11 18.92 -12.47
C LYS A 326 14.48 18.25 -12.39
N ILE A 327 14.57 17.22 -11.57
CA ILE A 327 15.71 16.31 -11.45
C ILE A 327 15.25 14.95 -11.94
N GLU A 328 15.98 14.34 -12.88
CA GLU A 328 15.61 13.05 -13.48
C GLU A 328 16.78 12.08 -13.46
N THR A 329 16.48 10.86 -13.03
CA THR A 329 17.40 9.72 -13.10
C THR A 329 17.16 8.96 -14.40
N ASN A 330 18.24 8.63 -15.10
CA ASN A 330 18.13 7.84 -16.33
C ASN A 330 18.27 6.35 -16.02
N ASN A 331 19.43 5.94 -15.50
CA ASN A 331 19.82 4.52 -15.46
C ASN A 331 20.33 4.05 -14.09
N GLU A 332 20.58 4.95 -13.16
CA GLU A 332 21.15 4.63 -11.84
C GLU A 332 20.25 5.16 -10.73
N GLU A 333 20.31 4.50 -9.58
CA GLU A 333 19.70 4.98 -8.35
C GLU A 333 20.41 6.25 -7.87
N PHE A 334 19.63 7.20 -7.37
CA PHE A 334 20.12 8.50 -6.95
C PHE A 334 19.44 8.93 -5.66
N LEU A 335 20.25 9.22 -4.64
CA LEU A 335 19.77 9.66 -3.34
C LEU A 335 19.76 11.19 -3.27
N PHE A 336 18.63 11.77 -2.97
CA PHE A 336 18.46 13.21 -3.05
C PHE A 336 17.89 13.78 -1.77
N PHE A 337 18.56 14.80 -1.22
CA PHE A 337 18.17 15.45 0.02
C PHE A 337 17.70 16.88 -0.21
N THR A 338 16.75 17.36 0.59
CA THR A 338 16.42 18.78 0.63
C THR A 338 16.44 19.33 2.05
N ARG A 339 16.86 20.58 2.18
CA ARG A 339 16.82 21.34 3.42
C ARG A 339 15.99 22.58 3.20
N LYS A 340 14.92 22.72 3.98
CA LYS A 340 13.98 23.84 3.95
C LYS A 340 13.85 24.55 5.31
N ASN A 341 14.50 24.01 6.33
CA ASN A 341 14.52 24.50 7.71
C ASN A 341 15.96 24.57 8.25
N GLY A 342 16.12 25.10 9.46
CA GLY A 342 17.42 25.37 10.08
C GLY A 342 18.27 24.14 10.41
N ASP A 343 17.88 22.94 9.98
CA ASP A 343 18.60 21.70 10.20
C ASP A 343 20.02 21.76 9.63
N THR A 344 20.88 20.86 10.09
CA THR A 344 22.26 20.80 9.56
C THR A 344 22.22 20.21 8.14
N PRO A 345 22.94 20.79 7.16
CA PRO A 345 23.06 20.19 5.84
C PRO A 345 23.54 18.74 5.93
N PRO A 346 22.96 17.82 5.14
CA PRO A 346 23.45 16.45 5.07
C PRO A 346 24.86 16.44 4.50
N ASP A 347 25.76 15.64 5.10
CA ASP A 347 27.06 15.38 4.51
C ASP A 347 26.87 14.43 3.32
N ILE A 348 27.04 14.93 2.11
CA ILE A 348 26.97 14.12 0.87
C ILE A 348 28.37 13.84 0.29
N SER A 349 29.43 14.04 1.06
CA SER A 349 30.81 13.82 0.59
C SER A 349 31.15 12.35 0.32
N PHE A 350 30.43 11.43 0.96
CA PHE A 350 30.67 9.98 0.86
C PHE A 350 29.89 9.29 -0.28
N CYS A 351 29.01 10.01 -0.99
CA CYS A 351 28.13 9.40 -1.99
C CYS A 351 28.47 9.87 -3.41
N ASP A 352 28.53 8.90 -4.33
CA ASP A 352 28.86 9.10 -5.74
C ASP A 352 27.63 9.40 -6.62
N GLN A 353 26.42 9.06 -6.14
CA GLN A 353 25.13 9.22 -6.83
C GLN A 353 24.13 9.87 -5.89
N CYS A 354 24.32 11.17 -5.67
CA CYS A 354 23.45 11.91 -4.78
C CYS A 354 23.33 13.39 -5.14
N GLY A 355 22.32 14.04 -4.58
CA GLY A 355 22.21 15.47 -4.62
C GLY A 355 21.66 16.06 -3.34
N PHE A 356 21.84 17.35 -3.20
CA PHE A 356 21.36 18.13 -2.08
C PHE A 356 20.85 19.48 -2.59
N ILE A 357 19.63 19.86 -2.17
CA ILE A 357 19.13 21.22 -2.34
C ILE A 357 19.01 21.89 -0.99
N ASP A 358 19.73 22.99 -0.83
CA ASP A 358 19.58 23.90 0.29
C ASP A 358 18.70 25.08 -0.14
N PHE A 359 17.45 25.11 0.29
CA PHE A 359 16.56 26.24 0.03
C PHE A 359 16.86 27.46 0.91
N ILE A 360 17.60 27.29 2.01
CA ILE A 360 18.03 28.39 2.90
C ILE A 360 19.23 29.11 2.31
N GLU A 361 20.27 28.36 1.96
CA GLU A 361 21.47 28.89 1.32
C GLU A 361 21.31 29.08 -0.18
N LYS A 362 20.17 28.63 -0.72
CA LYS A 362 19.80 28.69 -2.13
C LYS A 362 20.86 28.03 -3.02
N LYS A 363 21.28 26.81 -2.66
CA LYS A 363 22.32 26.04 -3.35
C LYS A 363 21.75 24.69 -3.79
N ILE A 364 22.18 24.21 -4.97
CA ILE A 364 21.96 22.84 -5.43
C ILE A 364 23.33 22.19 -5.64
N GLU A 365 23.53 21.00 -5.12
CA GLU A 365 24.71 20.16 -5.36
C GLU A 365 24.24 18.82 -5.96
N LEU A 366 24.81 18.41 -7.10
CA LEU A 366 24.46 17.18 -7.79
C LEU A 366 25.72 16.37 -8.12
N LYS A 367 25.73 15.08 -7.81
CA LYS A 367 26.84 14.15 -8.07
C LYS A 367 26.37 12.90 -8.81
N GLY A 368 27.04 12.56 -9.90
CA GLY A 368 26.79 11.34 -10.67
C GLY A 368 25.97 11.56 -11.94
N ILE A 369 25.22 10.54 -12.35
CA ILE A 369 24.47 10.50 -13.62
C ILE A 369 23.05 11.01 -13.39
N ILE A 370 22.83 12.30 -13.65
CA ILE A 370 21.56 12.97 -13.36
C ILE A 370 21.26 14.07 -14.37
N THR A 371 20.01 14.22 -14.76
CA THR A 371 19.55 15.34 -15.57
C THR A 371 18.90 16.38 -14.67
N PHE A 372 19.32 17.64 -14.80
CA PHE A 372 18.68 18.78 -14.15
C PHE A 372 18.13 19.73 -15.21
N SER A 373 16.83 19.99 -15.12
CA SER A 373 16.06 20.82 -16.04
C SER A 373 15.44 21.98 -15.29
N LYS A 374 15.34 23.16 -15.92
CA LYS A 374 14.72 24.36 -15.32
C LYS A 374 13.68 24.96 -16.24
N ARG A 375 12.79 25.79 -15.71
CA ARG A 375 11.83 26.52 -16.55
C ARG A 375 12.50 27.63 -17.36
N ILE A 376 12.19 27.66 -18.65
CA ILE A 376 12.62 28.68 -19.60
C ILE A 376 11.39 29.07 -20.43
N GLY A 377 10.86 30.27 -20.19
CA GLY A 377 9.56 30.65 -20.70
C GLY A 377 8.45 29.70 -20.19
N THR A 378 7.84 28.94 -21.10
CA THR A 378 6.74 28.02 -20.78
C THR A 378 7.18 26.55 -20.69
N SER A 379 8.39 26.20 -21.14
CA SER A 379 8.96 24.85 -21.16
C SER A 379 9.90 24.59 -19.98
N LEU A 380 10.01 23.31 -19.58
CA LEU A 380 11.17 22.82 -18.84
C LEU A 380 12.21 22.37 -19.85
N GLU A 381 13.43 22.89 -19.74
CA GLU A 381 14.54 22.60 -20.64
C GLU A 381 15.74 22.08 -19.85
N THR A 382 16.45 21.13 -20.45
CA THR A 382 17.66 20.55 -19.85
C THR A 382 18.70 21.64 -19.64
N PHE A 383 19.10 21.84 -18.39
CA PHE A 383 20.10 22.83 -18.01
C PHE A 383 21.46 22.20 -17.72
N PHE A 384 21.45 20.96 -17.21
CA PHE A 384 22.65 20.21 -16.90
C PHE A 384 22.39 18.71 -17.05
N GLN A 385 23.39 18.00 -17.57
CA GLN A 385 23.41 16.54 -17.60
C GLN A 385 24.73 16.05 -17.01
N GLY A 386 24.64 15.42 -15.84
CA GLY A 386 25.75 14.80 -15.16
C GLY A 386 26.08 13.44 -15.77
N PHE A 387 27.37 13.11 -15.78
CA PHE A 387 27.89 11.79 -16.14
C PHE A 387 28.60 11.17 -14.93
N LYS A 388 29.06 9.92 -15.05
CA LYS A 388 29.79 9.23 -13.99
C LYS A 388 30.92 10.09 -13.42
N SER A 389 30.98 10.18 -12.09
CA SER A 389 31.95 10.99 -11.34
C SER A 389 31.88 12.50 -11.56
N THR A 390 30.74 13.01 -12.09
CA THR A 390 30.52 14.45 -12.22
C THR A 390 30.00 15.02 -10.90
N HIS A 391 30.47 16.19 -10.49
CA HIS A 391 29.95 16.95 -9.36
C HIS A 391 29.66 18.38 -9.82
N ALA A 392 28.41 18.82 -9.80
CA ALA A 392 27.99 20.17 -10.16
C ALA A 392 27.40 20.91 -8.94
N GLU A 393 27.72 22.19 -8.82
CA GLU A 393 27.09 23.10 -7.86
C GLU A 393 26.41 24.26 -8.57
N PHE A 394 25.20 24.59 -8.15
CA PHE A 394 24.37 25.67 -8.66
C PHE A 394 23.93 26.61 -7.54
N LEU A 395 23.75 27.89 -7.87
CA LEU A 395 23.09 28.87 -7.01
C LEU A 395 21.69 29.19 -7.56
N MET A 396 20.71 29.21 -6.66
CA MET A 396 19.34 29.63 -6.91
C MET A 396 19.18 31.09 -6.46
N ASN A 397 18.97 31.99 -7.41
CA ASN A 397 18.60 33.37 -7.13
C ASN A 397 17.13 33.59 -7.48
N GLU A 398 16.55 34.71 -7.06
CA GLU A 398 15.09 34.98 -7.16
C GLU A 398 14.48 34.67 -8.53
N ASN A 399 15.24 34.79 -9.62
CA ASN A 399 14.76 34.51 -10.98
C ASN A 399 15.73 33.67 -11.83
N LYS A 400 16.80 33.11 -11.26
CA LYS A 400 17.88 32.48 -12.05
C LYS A 400 18.54 31.33 -11.32
N PHE A 401 18.87 30.29 -12.07
CA PHE A 401 19.83 29.27 -11.67
C PHE A 401 21.17 29.59 -12.32
N SER A 402 22.25 29.52 -11.56
CA SER A 402 23.60 29.76 -12.07
C SER A 402 24.51 28.60 -11.71
N LEU A 403 25.13 27.98 -12.70
CA LEU A 403 26.15 26.97 -12.47
C LEU A 403 27.44 27.66 -12.00
N VAL A 404 27.97 27.23 -10.85
CA VAL A 404 29.15 27.87 -10.22
C VAL A 404 30.37 26.97 -10.14
N LYS A 405 30.19 25.64 -10.18
CA LYS A 405 31.31 24.70 -10.07
C LYS A 405 31.01 23.38 -10.78
N ILE A 406 32.03 22.79 -11.42
CA ILE A 406 32.02 21.41 -11.91
C ILE A 406 33.32 20.71 -11.47
N ASN A 407 33.22 19.52 -10.87
CA ASN A 407 34.34 18.64 -10.49
C ASN A 407 35.42 19.29 -9.61
N GLY A 408 35.07 20.31 -8.82
CA GLY A 408 36.04 21.05 -8.03
C GLY A 408 36.44 22.40 -8.62
N ASP A 409 36.28 22.56 -9.93
CA ASP A 409 36.69 23.76 -10.66
C ASP A 409 35.57 24.81 -10.66
N ALA A 410 35.81 25.93 -9.99
CA ALA A 410 34.89 27.04 -9.93
C ALA A 410 34.97 27.87 -11.22
N PHE A 411 33.82 28.29 -11.75
CA PHE A 411 33.79 29.22 -12.87
C PHE A 411 34.12 30.65 -12.39
N THR A 412 34.92 31.38 -13.18
CA THR A 412 35.23 32.80 -12.90
C THR A 412 34.01 33.71 -13.07
N LYS A 413 33.00 33.26 -13.82
CA LYS A 413 31.67 33.87 -13.91
C LYS A 413 30.60 32.77 -13.86
N PRO A 414 29.51 32.94 -13.09
CA PRO A 414 28.42 31.98 -13.08
C PRO A 414 27.81 31.85 -14.48
N ALA A 415 27.64 30.62 -14.96
CA ALA A 415 27.04 30.37 -16.27
C ALA A 415 25.50 30.28 -16.15
N THR A 416 24.80 30.96 -17.05
CA THR A 416 23.33 31.00 -17.08
C THR A 416 22.71 29.95 -18.00
N TRP A 417 23.53 29.22 -18.76
CA TRP A 417 23.21 28.10 -19.64
C TRP A 417 24.43 27.23 -19.91
N LEU A 418 24.23 25.90 -19.87
CA LEU A 418 25.23 24.88 -20.18
C LEU A 418 24.59 23.83 -21.08
N GLU A 419 25.20 23.54 -22.23
CA GLU A 419 24.80 22.41 -23.08
C GLU A 419 26.01 21.48 -23.21
N ILE A 420 25.86 20.20 -22.83
CA ILE A 420 26.95 19.22 -22.96
C ILE A 420 26.57 18.23 -24.07
N HIS A 421 27.39 18.17 -25.10
CA HIS A 421 27.28 17.18 -26.18
C HIS A 421 28.42 16.18 -26.09
N GLU A 422 28.14 14.93 -26.46
CA GLU A 422 29.17 13.93 -26.74
C GLU A 422 29.24 13.73 -28.26
N ARG A 423 30.37 14.09 -28.87
CA ARG A 423 30.59 13.98 -30.31
C ARG A 423 31.95 13.36 -30.57
N ASP A 424 31.96 12.23 -31.28
CA ASP A 424 33.18 11.53 -31.68
C ASP A 424 34.12 11.17 -30.50
N GLY A 425 33.55 10.85 -29.33
CA GLY A 425 34.31 10.56 -28.10
C GLY A 425 34.82 11.79 -27.35
N HIS A 426 34.47 12.99 -27.81
CA HIS A 426 34.78 14.26 -27.15
C HIS A 426 33.56 14.81 -26.42
N ARG A 427 33.79 15.41 -25.25
CA ARG A 427 32.78 16.21 -24.54
C ARG A 427 32.89 17.66 -24.99
N ILE A 428 31.80 18.20 -25.52
CA ILE A 428 31.66 19.59 -25.93
C ILE A 428 30.76 20.27 -24.92
N VAL A 429 31.27 21.26 -24.19
CA VAL A 429 30.48 22.05 -23.23
C VAL A 429 30.25 23.44 -23.81
N ASN A 430 29.02 23.80 -24.16
CA ASN A 430 28.64 25.13 -24.58
C ASN A 430 28.19 25.95 -23.37
N LEU A 431 28.93 27.00 -23.01
CA LEU A 431 28.43 28.02 -22.08
C LEU A 431 27.75 29.12 -22.91
N LEU A 432 26.48 29.41 -22.59
CA LEU A 432 25.74 30.52 -23.20
C LEU A 432 25.50 31.57 -22.12
N ASP A 433 25.87 32.82 -22.41
CA ASP A 433 25.60 33.97 -21.54
C ASP A 433 24.57 34.87 -22.23
N GLU A 434 23.30 34.79 -21.82
CA GLU A 434 22.27 35.65 -22.39
C GLU A 434 22.35 37.10 -21.86
N PRO A 435 22.15 38.13 -22.71
CA PRO A 435 21.94 38.10 -24.15
C PRO A 435 23.22 38.54 -24.87
N SER A 436 24.16 37.63 -25.05
CA SER A 436 25.24 37.79 -26.02
C SER A 436 25.37 36.46 -26.76
N ASP A 437 25.27 36.50 -28.10
CA ASP A 437 25.36 35.34 -29.01
C ASP A 437 26.73 34.61 -28.99
N SER A 438 27.50 34.74 -27.91
CA SER A 438 28.75 34.03 -27.69
C SER A 438 28.48 32.64 -27.13
N ILE A 439 28.52 31.65 -28.02
CA ILE A 439 28.66 30.24 -27.67
C ILE A 439 30.12 29.99 -27.29
N ILE A 440 30.38 29.57 -26.04
CA ILE A 440 31.70 29.10 -25.63
C ILE A 440 31.70 27.58 -25.67
N SER A 441 32.15 26.98 -26.78
CA SER A 441 32.34 25.52 -26.88
C SER A 441 33.69 25.11 -26.30
N LEU A 442 33.68 24.30 -25.25
CA LEU A 442 34.88 23.74 -24.63
C LEU A 442 35.02 22.27 -25.01
N TYR A 443 36.20 21.87 -25.52
CA TYR A 443 36.48 20.50 -25.96
C TYR A 443 37.42 19.79 -24.98
N SER A 444 37.16 18.52 -24.67
CA SER A 444 38.07 17.64 -23.94
C SER A 444 38.16 16.28 -24.62
N SER A 445 39.38 15.72 -24.74
CA SER A 445 39.61 14.34 -25.22
C SER A 445 40.36 13.52 -24.16
N GLU A 446 40.22 12.18 -24.21
CA GLU A 446 41.00 11.29 -23.34
C GLU A 446 42.51 11.40 -23.60
N ASP A 447 42.91 11.76 -24.82
CA ASP A 447 44.32 11.87 -25.23
C ASP A 447 44.94 13.26 -24.99
N ASN A 448 44.11 14.28 -24.71
CA ASN A 448 44.57 15.65 -24.44
C ASN A 448 43.61 16.33 -23.45
N PRO A 449 43.95 16.36 -22.14
CA PRO A 449 43.04 16.82 -21.09
C PRO A 449 42.93 18.35 -21.01
N ASP A 450 43.77 19.10 -21.74
CA ASP A 450 43.72 20.55 -21.75
C ASP A 450 42.56 21.03 -22.62
N LEU A 451 41.62 21.77 -22.02
CA LEU A 451 40.50 22.36 -22.78
C LEU A 451 41.02 23.53 -23.61
N VAL A 452 40.92 23.41 -24.94
CA VAL A 452 41.32 24.47 -25.87
C VAL A 452 40.08 25.05 -26.55
N TYR A 453 39.97 26.38 -26.51
CA TYR A 453 38.99 27.17 -27.26
C TYR A 453 39.66 28.03 -28.31
N GLU A 454 39.06 28.11 -29.50
CA GLU A 454 39.30 29.15 -30.49
C GLU A 454 37.97 29.71 -31.02
N ASN A 455 37.84 31.04 -30.99
CA ASN A 455 36.81 31.75 -31.74
C ASN A 455 37.35 33.12 -32.12
N ASN A 456 37.41 33.40 -33.42
CA ASN A 456 37.54 34.66 -34.18
C ASN A 456 38.26 35.90 -33.60
N ASN A 457 38.84 35.87 -32.39
CA ASN A 457 39.66 36.91 -31.73
C ASN A 457 40.12 36.52 -30.31
N LYS A 458 39.84 35.34 -29.74
CA LYS A 458 40.35 34.93 -28.41
C LYS A 458 40.63 33.42 -28.34
N ARG A 459 41.70 33.07 -27.63
CA ARG A 459 42.05 31.68 -27.28
C ARG A 459 41.91 31.51 -25.78
N PHE A 460 41.20 30.47 -25.33
CA PHE A 460 41.19 30.04 -23.93
C PHE A 460 41.87 28.69 -23.83
N VAL A 461 42.78 28.55 -22.88
CA VAL A 461 43.46 27.29 -22.56
C VAL A 461 43.23 27.03 -21.08
N MET A 462 42.63 25.89 -20.76
CA MET A 462 42.56 25.39 -19.40
C MET A 462 43.63 24.33 -19.23
N GLU A 463 44.78 24.71 -18.67
CA GLU A 463 45.87 23.78 -18.35
C GLU A 463 45.48 22.94 -17.12
N LYS A 464 45.59 21.62 -17.23
CA LYS A 464 45.36 20.69 -16.13
C LYS A 464 46.28 21.03 -14.94
N GLY A 465 45.68 21.27 -13.76
CA GLY A 465 46.38 21.43 -12.49
C GLY A 465 46.71 22.87 -12.06
N LYS A 466 46.26 23.90 -12.82
CA LYS A 466 46.49 25.30 -12.44
C LYS A 466 45.23 26.10 -12.07
N GLY A 467 44.01 25.57 -12.29
CA GLY A 467 42.75 26.23 -11.88
C GLY A 467 42.60 27.68 -12.38
N ARG A 468 43.30 28.06 -13.46
CA ARG A 468 43.37 29.43 -13.95
C ARG A 468 43.00 29.46 -15.43
N VAL A 469 41.90 30.14 -15.75
CA VAL A 469 41.53 30.46 -17.13
C VAL A 469 42.27 31.73 -17.53
N GLU A 470 43.25 31.61 -18.41
CA GLU A 470 43.99 32.76 -18.93
C GLU A 470 43.41 33.20 -20.28
N ILE A 471 43.19 34.51 -20.42
CA ILE A 471 42.58 35.13 -21.61
C ILE A 471 43.69 35.77 -22.45
N TYR A 472 43.89 35.27 -23.66
CA TYR A 472 44.88 35.82 -24.59
C TYR A 472 44.19 36.64 -25.68
N HIS A 473 44.71 37.86 -25.93
CA HIS A 473 44.37 38.67 -27.11
C HIS A 473 45.36 38.33 -28.24
N PRO A 474 44.90 38.18 -29.50
CA PRO A 474 45.74 37.74 -30.62
C PRO A 474 46.86 38.71 -31.01
N ASP A 475 46.86 39.93 -30.47
CA ASP A 475 47.89 40.94 -30.73
C ASP A 475 49.09 40.88 -29.77
N ASN A 476 49.06 39.99 -28.77
CA ASN A 476 50.23 39.77 -27.92
C ASN A 476 51.11 38.69 -28.55
N GLU A 477 52.06 39.15 -29.39
CA GLU A 477 53.17 38.34 -29.87
C GLU A 477 53.90 37.69 -28.68
N VAL A 478 53.79 36.36 -28.58
CA VAL A 478 54.70 35.56 -27.78
C VAL A 478 55.94 35.33 -28.63
N PHE A 479 57.00 36.11 -28.39
CA PHE A 479 58.35 35.72 -28.79
C PHE A 479 58.91 34.70 -27.77
N PRO A 480 59.76 33.77 -28.22
CA PRO A 480 59.91 32.41 -27.67
C PRO A 480 60.36 32.33 -26.21
#